data_AF-A0A2D6NCG9-F1
#
_entry.id   AF-A0A2D6NCG9-F1
#
_cell.length_a   1.000
_cell.length_b   1.000
_cell.length_c   1.000
_cell.angle_alpha   90.00
_cell.angle_beta   90.00
_cell.angle_gamma   90.00
#
_symmetry.space_group_name_H-M   'P 1'
#
loop_
_entity.id
_entity.type
_entity.pdbx_description
1 polymer ?
#
loop_
_entity_poly.entity_id
_entity_poly.type
_entity_poly.pdbx_seq_one_letter_code
_entity_poly.pdbx_strand_id
1 'polypeptide(L)'
;MRRIKSRDQVERERSRNIKMMSFFMLAVLIFGTVGYAFSSFIGDDSNDSGDLGDYDDGSSVRFGNDLIRLSTPRLEIEEINVVTFKTVNDYLNKPLYLDVGDNLIFSEVQSTLGRYASRTQEACYENCEGDIVKKDCSENLVVFTESEENLAYQQENCVFIEGDLRAVDAFLYKTFGQ
;
A
#
# COMPACT_ATOMS: atom_id res chain seq x y z
N MET A 1 42.43 -42.12 -26.92
CA MET A 1 43.25 -42.50 -25.74
C MET A 1 42.84 -41.65 -24.55
N ARG A 2 42.30 -42.25 -23.48
CA ARG A 2 41.92 -41.52 -22.24
C ARG A 2 43.18 -41.19 -21.43
N ARG A 3 43.40 -39.91 -21.13
CA ARG A 3 44.49 -39.48 -20.23
C ARG A 3 44.12 -39.87 -18.80
N ILE A 4 44.87 -40.79 -18.21
CA ILE A 4 44.73 -41.20 -16.81
C ILE A 4 45.37 -40.08 -15.97
N LYS A 5 44.54 -39.21 -15.37
CA LYS A 5 45.01 -38.21 -14.39
C LYS A 5 45.40 -38.94 -13.10
N SER A 6 46.56 -38.60 -12.56
CA SER A 6 47.03 -39.10 -11.25
C SER A 6 46.09 -38.64 -10.14
N ARG A 7 45.81 -39.51 -9.14
CA ARG A 7 44.91 -39.21 -8.01
C ARG A 7 45.32 -37.94 -7.26
N ASP A 8 46.63 -37.69 -7.12
CA ASP A 8 47.16 -36.50 -6.45
C ASP A 8 46.84 -35.19 -7.20
N GLN A 9 46.75 -35.24 -8.53
CA GLN A 9 46.39 -34.06 -9.34
C GLN A 9 44.90 -33.74 -9.21
N VAL A 10 44.04 -34.75 -9.14
CA VAL A 10 42.60 -34.57 -8.96
C VAL A 10 42.29 -33.99 -7.56
N GLU A 11 43.02 -34.41 -6.54
CA GLU A 11 42.81 -33.94 -5.16
C GLU A 11 43.33 -32.51 -4.94
N ARG A 12 44.42 -32.13 -5.62
CA ARG A 12 44.90 -30.72 -5.65
C ARG A 12 43.94 -29.80 -6.42
N GLU A 13 43.36 -30.25 -7.53
CA GLU A 13 42.34 -29.46 -8.26
C GLU A 13 41.07 -29.30 -7.42
N ARG A 14 40.61 -30.38 -6.76
CA ARG A 14 39.41 -30.36 -5.91
C ARG A 14 39.58 -29.44 -4.69
N SER A 15 40.73 -29.49 -4.02
CA SER A 15 40.99 -28.63 -2.85
C SER A 15 41.12 -27.15 -3.21
N ARG A 16 41.61 -26.80 -4.41
CA ARG A 16 41.62 -25.40 -4.90
C ARG A 16 40.22 -24.89 -5.18
N ASN A 17 39.37 -25.70 -5.83
CA ASN A 17 37.99 -25.32 -6.14
C ASN A 17 37.14 -25.16 -4.87
N ILE A 18 37.32 -26.04 -3.87
CA ILE A 18 36.62 -25.93 -2.58
C ILE A 18 37.04 -24.65 -1.84
N LYS A 19 38.33 -24.32 -1.81
CA LYS A 19 38.82 -23.07 -1.19
C LYS A 19 38.31 -21.83 -1.91
N MET A 20 38.27 -21.86 -3.24
CA MET A 20 37.75 -20.75 -4.06
C MET A 20 36.25 -20.54 -3.85
N MET A 21 35.46 -21.62 -3.78
CA MET A 21 34.02 -21.56 -3.54
C MET A 21 33.69 -21.04 -2.14
N SER A 22 34.46 -21.49 -1.13
CA SER A 22 34.30 -21.00 0.25
C SER A 22 34.65 -19.51 0.38
N PHE A 23 35.69 -19.04 -0.31
CA PHE A 23 36.05 -17.62 -0.36
C PHE A 23 34.97 -16.77 -1.05
N PHE A 24 34.41 -17.26 -2.17
CA PHE A 24 33.36 -16.57 -2.90
C PHE A 24 32.08 -16.38 -2.04
N MET A 25 31.64 -17.43 -1.34
CA MET A 25 30.50 -17.34 -0.43
C MET A 25 30.71 -16.32 0.70
N LEU A 26 31.92 -16.25 1.26
CA LEU A 26 32.26 -15.27 2.29
C LEU A 26 32.23 -13.84 1.75
N ALA A 27 32.73 -13.63 0.52
CA ALA A 27 32.70 -12.32 -0.13
C ALA A 27 31.27 -11.81 -0.33
N VAL A 28 30.35 -12.65 -0.81
CA VAL A 28 28.94 -12.27 -1.04
C VAL A 28 28.26 -11.80 0.26
N LEU A 29 28.51 -12.48 1.38
CA LEU A 29 27.97 -12.07 2.68
C LEU A 29 28.49 -10.70 3.13
N ILE A 30 29.79 -10.43 2.96
CA ILE A 30 30.38 -9.14 3.35
C ILE A 30 29.86 -8.01 2.45
N PHE A 31 29.87 -8.19 1.13
CA PHE A 31 29.38 -7.17 0.20
C PHE A 31 27.87 -6.89 0.36
N GLY A 32 27.06 -7.89 0.72
CA GLY A 32 25.64 -7.71 1.03
C GLY A 32 25.40 -6.78 2.21
N THR A 33 26.27 -6.80 3.23
CA THR A 33 26.16 -5.90 4.41
C THR A 33 26.66 -4.48 4.15
N VAL A 34 27.70 -4.31 3.32
CA VAL A 34 28.29 -2.99 3.04
C VAL A 34 27.43 -2.17 2.06
N GLY A 35 26.69 -2.83 1.15
CA GLY A 35 25.81 -2.16 0.18
C GLY A 35 24.72 -1.29 0.84
N TYR A 36 24.18 -1.71 1.98
CA TYR A 36 23.16 -0.95 2.72
C TYR A 36 23.68 0.33 3.36
N ALA A 37 24.98 0.39 3.73
CA ALA A 37 25.59 1.56 4.36
C ALA A 37 26.00 2.65 3.34
N PHE A 38 26.24 2.29 2.08
CA PHE A 38 26.61 3.26 1.05
C PHE A 38 25.39 3.93 0.40
N SER A 39 24.24 3.23 0.35
CA SER A 39 22.97 3.83 -0.09
C SER A 39 22.47 4.92 0.87
N SER A 40 22.91 4.92 2.11
CA SER A 40 22.55 5.93 3.12
C SER A 40 23.50 7.14 3.14
N PHE A 41 24.60 7.12 2.37
CA PHE A 41 25.59 8.20 2.31
C PHE A 41 25.52 9.05 1.03
N ILE A 42 24.77 8.60 0.01
CA ILE A 42 24.35 9.41 -1.14
C ILE A 42 22.92 9.88 -0.88
N GLY A 43 22.70 10.41 0.32
CA GLY A 43 21.52 11.17 0.71
C GLY A 43 22.04 12.53 1.11
N ASP A 44 21.61 13.54 0.36
CA ASP A 44 22.04 14.92 0.37
C ASP A 44 22.32 15.47 1.79
N ASP A 45 23.56 15.92 2.01
CA ASP A 45 24.02 16.54 3.25
C ASP A 45 23.56 18.01 3.25
N SER A 46 22.24 18.22 3.37
CA SER A 46 21.64 19.53 3.61
C SER A 46 21.18 19.62 5.06
N ASN A 47 22.14 20.02 5.89
CA ASN A 47 21.91 20.55 7.22
C ASN A 47 21.20 21.91 7.07
N ASP A 48 19.90 21.88 6.78
CA ASP A 48 19.01 22.99 7.04
C ASP A 48 17.88 22.45 7.91
N SER A 49 17.93 22.79 9.18
CA SER A 49 16.78 22.80 10.08
C SER A 49 15.84 23.93 9.62
N GLY A 50 15.40 23.84 8.37
CA GLY A 50 14.26 24.54 7.84
C GLY A 50 13.06 23.78 8.38
N ASP A 51 12.31 24.44 9.23
CA ASP A 51 10.86 24.31 9.31
C ASP A 51 10.34 24.34 7.86
N LEU A 52 10.35 23.18 7.19
CA LEU A 52 9.61 22.96 5.97
C LEU A 52 8.17 23.03 6.43
N GLY A 53 7.67 24.27 6.50
CA GLY A 53 6.29 24.56 6.73
C GLY A 53 5.52 23.62 5.83
N ASP A 54 4.85 22.67 6.47
CA ASP A 54 3.96 21.72 5.85
C ASP A 54 2.97 22.59 5.09
N TYR A 55 3.25 22.79 3.80
CA TYR A 55 2.42 23.64 2.96
C TYR A 55 1.18 22.80 2.73
N ASP A 56 0.24 22.94 3.66
CA ASP A 56 -1.05 22.27 3.63
C ASP A 56 -1.80 22.86 2.44
N ASP A 57 -1.71 22.15 1.33
CA ASP A 57 -2.49 22.39 0.12
C ASP A 57 -3.98 22.05 0.32
N GLY A 58 -4.38 21.70 1.55
CA GLY A 58 -5.73 21.29 1.90
C GLY A 58 -6.03 19.85 1.50
N SER A 59 -5.02 19.07 1.09
CA SER A 59 -5.13 17.64 0.77
C SER A 59 -4.87 16.73 1.97
N SER A 60 -4.55 17.28 3.15
CA SER A 60 -4.15 16.50 4.32
C SER A 60 -5.21 16.48 5.42
N VAL A 61 -5.41 15.30 6.02
CA VAL A 61 -6.28 15.10 7.17
C VAL A 61 -5.48 14.56 8.34
N ARG A 62 -5.64 15.18 9.51
CA ARG A 62 -5.02 14.71 10.75
C ARG A 62 -5.99 13.84 11.54
N PHE A 63 -5.58 12.62 11.87
CA PHE A 63 -6.34 11.71 12.72
C PHE A 63 -5.43 11.13 13.81
N GLY A 64 -5.65 11.57 15.06
CA GLY A 64 -4.72 11.28 16.15
C GLY A 64 -3.35 11.90 15.89
N ASN A 65 -2.32 11.05 15.83
CA ASN A 65 -0.94 11.46 15.52
C ASN A 65 -0.58 11.30 14.04
N ASP A 66 -1.48 10.73 13.23
CA ASP A 66 -1.22 10.46 11.83
C ASP A 66 -1.61 11.65 10.97
N LEU A 67 -0.78 11.92 9.96
CA LEU A 67 -1.09 12.81 8.85
C LEU A 67 -1.37 11.95 7.62
N ILE A 68 -2.58 12.07 7.09
CA ILE A 68 -3.06 11.31 5.95
C ILE A 68 -3.18 12.28 4.80
N ARG A 69 -2.47 12.02 3.71
CA ARG A 69 -2.58 12.82 2.48
C ARG A 69 -3.54 12.11 1.53
N LEU A 70 -4.54 12.85 1.08
CA LEU A 70 -5.50 12.44 0.06
C LEU A 70 -5.09 13.02 -1.29
N SER A 71 -5.61 12.43 -2.35
CA SER A 71 -5.27 12.85 -3.71
C SER A 71 -5.88 14.21 -4.08
N THR A 72 -7.08 14.50 -3.57
CA THR A 72 -7.85 15.72 -3.88
C THR A 72 -7.91 16.67 -2.68
N PRO A 73 -7.66 17.99 -2.87
CA PRO A 73 -7.88 18.99 -1.83
C PRO A 73 -9.35 19.09 -1.41
N ARG A 74 -9.60 19.34 -0.13
CA ARG A 74 -10.96 19.45 0.44
C ARG A 74 -11.84 20.48 -0.28
N LEU A 75 -11.28 21.59 -0.75
CA LEU A 75 -12.02 22.66 -1.42
C LEU A 75 -12.64 22.21 -2.75
N GLU A 76 -12.09 21.19 -3.41
CA GLU A 76 -12.57 20.72 -4.72
C GLU A 76 -13.76 19.74 -4.60
N ILE A 77 -14.09 19.35 -3.37
CA ILE A 77 -15.04 18.26 -3.08
C ILE A 77 -16.15 18.66 -2.09
N GLU A 78 -16.21 19.92 -1.67
CA GLU A 78 -17.23 20.40 -0.70
C GLU A 78 -18.67 20.23 -1.22
N GLU A 79 -18.85 20.22 -2.55
CA GLU A 79 -20.16 20.08 -3.20
C GLU A 79 -20.59 18.61 -3.38
N ILE A 80 -19.70 17.64 -3.14
CA ILE A 80 -19.99 16.22 -3.32
C ILE A 80 -20.87 15.73 -2.18
N ASN A 81 -22.01 15.12 -2.50
CA ASN A 81 -22.94 14.62 -1.51
C ASN A 81 -22.45 13.30 -0.91
N VAL A 82 -22.19 13.32 0.40
CA VAL A 82 -21.71 12.15 1.15
C VAL A 82 -22.72 11.83 2.28
N VAL A 83 -23.54 10.82 2.05
CA VAL A 83 -24.60 10.34 2.96
C VAL A 83 -24.15 9.05 3.64
N THR A 84 -23.15 9.14 4.51
CA THR A 84 -22.68 8.02 5.34
C THR A 84 -22.52 8.43 6.80
N PHE A 85 -22.70 7.46 7.69
CA PHE A 85 -22.45 7.58 9.13
C PHE A 85 -21.20 6.80 9.57
N LYS A 86 -20.48 6.18 8.62
CA LYS A 86 -19.23 5.47 8.90
C LYS A 86 -18.15 6.45 9.34
N THR A 87 -17.42 6.04 10.37
CA THR A 87 -16.26 6.73 10.92
C THR A 87 -15.05 5.78 10.89
N VAL A 88 -13.84 6.29 11.11
CA VAL A 88 -12.64 5.44 11.22
C VAL A 88 -12.81 4.32 12.25
N ASN A 89 -13.53 4.58 13.35
CA ASN A 89 -13.78 3.59 14.41
C ASN A 89 -14.60 2.39 13.93
N ASP A 90 -15.42 2.56 12.89
CA ASP A 90 -16.21 1.47 12.31
C ASP A 90 -15.34 0.46 11.55
N TYR A 91 -14.14 0.87 11.12
CA TYR A 91 -13.15 0.03 10.44
C TYR A 91 -12.07 -0.48 11.39
N LEU A 92 -11.87 0.17 12.53
CA LEU A 92 -10.78 -0.14 13.47
C LEU A 92 -10.76 -1.61 13.88
N ASN A 93 -9.64 -2.29 13.61
CA ASN A 93 -9.42 -3.72 13.88
C ASN A 93 -10.43 -4.69 13.24
N LYS A 94 -11.22 -4.25 12.27
CA LYS A 94 -12.15 -5.09 11.51
C LYS A 94 -11.63 -5.29 10.07
N PRO A 95 -11.97 -6.41 9.41
CA PRO A 95 -11.67 -6.57 8.00
C PRO A 95 -12.33 -5.46 7.18
N LEU A 96 -11.62 -4.94 6.18
CA LEU A 96 -12.13 -4.04 5.15
C LEU A 96 -12.09 -4.77 3.81
N TYR A 97 -13.27 -4.91 3.20
CA TYR A 97 -13.42 -5.47 1.87
C TYR A 97 -13.61 -4.34 0.86
N LEU A 98 -12.95 -4.46 -0.29
CA LEU A 98 -12.99 -3.46 -1.36
C LEU A 98 -13.44 -4.13 -2.65
N ASP A 99 -14.60 -3.75 -3.15
CA ASP A 99 -15.05 -4.06 -4.51
C ASP A 99 -14.80 -2.84 -5.39
N VAL A 100 -13.57 -2.79 -5.93
CA VAL A 100 -13.03 -1.64 -6.65
C VAL A 100 -12.29 -2.17 -7.86
N GLY A 101 -12.81 -1.91 -9.06
CA GLY A 101 -12.17 -2.32 -10.31
C GLY A 101 -10.96 -1.48 -10.73
N ASP A 102 -10.74 -0.33 -10.08
CA ASP A 102 -9.66 0.61 -10.38
C ASP A 102 -8.53 0.57 -9.32
N ASN A 103 -7.30 0.38 -9.79
CA ASN A 103 -6.12 0.25 -8.91
C ASN A 103 -5.75 1.55 -8.17
N LEU A 104 -6.01 2.72 -8.75
CA LEU A 104 -5.75 4.01 -8.11
C LEU A 104 -6.71 4.18 -6.93
N ILE A 105 -7.99 3.92 -7.16
CA ILE A 105 -9.03 3.99 -6.12
C ILE A 105 -8.74 2.97 -5.01
N PHE A 106 -8.37 1.74 -5.38
CA PHE A 106 -8.00 0.71 -4.41
C PHE A 106 -6.83 1.17 -3.53
N SER A 107 -5.78 1.73 -4.14
CA SER A 107 -4.61 2.23 -3.42
C SER A 107 -4.95 3.42 -2.52
N GLU A 108 -5.82 4.33 -2.95
CA GLU A 108 -6.26 5.47 -2.14
C GLU A 108 -6.96 4.98 -0.87
N VAL A 109 -7.97 4.11 -1.00
CA VAL A 109 -8.73 3.58 0.15
C VAL A 109 -7.85 2.69 1.04
N GLN A 110 -7.00 1.85 0.44
CA GLN A 110 -6.09 0.97 1.19
C GLN A 110 -5.03 1.77 1.96
N SER A 111 -4.43 2.79 1.33
CA SER A 111 -3.38 3.60 1.95
C SER A 111 -3.92 4.54 3.03
N THR A 112 -5.23 4.75 3.10
CA THR A 112 -5.91 5.63 4.06
C THR A 112 -6.64 4.81 5.13
N LEU A 113 -7.81 4.23 4.81
CA LEU A 113 -8.60 3.43 5.75
C LEU A 113 -7.97 2.08 6.07
N GLY A 114 -7.23 1.49 5.12
CA GLY A 114 -6.59 0.20 5.32
C GLY A 114 -5.56 0.18 6.46
N ARG A 115 -5.06 1.35 6.89
CA ARG A 115 -4.18 1.49 8.07
C ARG A 115 -4.87 1.19 9.39
N TYR A 116 -6.19 1.38 9.46
CA TYR A 116 -6.99 1.19 10.65
C TYR A 116 -7.73 -0.16 10.65
N ALA A 117 -7.95 -0.73 9.48
CA ALA A 117 -8.49 -2.08 9.32
C ALA A 117 -7.49 -3.15 9.82
N SER A 118 -8.00 -4.30 10.28
CA SER A 118 -7.13 -5.44 10.64
C SER A 118 -6.50 -6.09 9.41
N ARG A 119 -7.17 -5.97 8.27
CA ARG A 119 -6.69 -6.34 6.93
C ARG A 119 -7.56 -5.65 5.88
N THR A 120 -6.97 -5.40 4.72
CA THR A 120 -7.69 -4.95 3.52
C THR A 120 -7.63 -6.06 2.48
N GLN A 121 -8.77 -6.41 1.89
CA GLN A 121 -8.87 -7.49 0.91
C GLN A 121 -9.81 -7.09 -0.24
N GLU A 122 -9.38 -7.37 -1.47
CA GLU A 122 -10.23 -7.26 -2.64
C GLU A 122 -11.40 -8.26 -2.57
N ALA A 123 -12.59 -7.79 -2.88
CA ALA A 123 -13.83 -8.54 -2.84
C ALA A 123 -14.70 -8.15 -4.03
N CYS A 124 -15.82 -8.83 -4.19
CA CYS A 124 -16.85 -8.40 -5.14
C CYS A 124 -18.25 -8.45 -4.51
N TYR A 125 -19.05 -7.44 -4.85
CA TYR A 125 -20.45 -7.30 -4.46
C TYR A 125 -21.36 -7.98 -5.48
N GLU A 126 -22.15 -8.96 -5.02
CA GLU A 126 -23.16 -9.71 -5.80
C GLU A 126 -22.66 -10.48 -7.05
N ASN A 127 -22.27 -9.81 -8.13
CA ASN A 127 -22.04 -10.38 -9.46
C ASN A 127 -20.55 -10.58 -9.77
N CYS A 128 -19.96 -11.62 -9.18
CA CYS A 128 -18.53 -11.85 -9.26
C CYS A 128 -18.15 -12.78 -10.40
N GLU A 129 -17.17 -12.36 -11.20
CA GLU A 129 -16.49 -13.20 -12.16
C GLU A 129 -15.17 -13.73 -11.57
N GLY A 130 -14.88 -15.02 -11.76
CA GLY A 130 -13.65 -15.65 -11.30
C GLY A 130 -13.60 -16.03 -9.82
N ASP A 131 -12.38 -16.17 -9.29
CA ASP A 131 -12.10 -16.68 -7.93
C ASP A 131 -11.98 -15.54 -6.88
N ILE A 132 -12.70 -14.43 -7.07
CA ILE A 132 -12.73 -13.31 -6.13
C ILE A 132 -13.68 -13.61 -4.98
N VAL A 133 -13.34 -13.15 -3.77
CA VAL A 133 -14.16 -13.37 -2.58
C VAL A 133 -15.45 -12.57 -2.68
N LYS A 134 -16.58 -13.27 -2.82
CA LYS A 134 -17.91 -12.65 -2.80
C LYS A 134 -18.27 -12.16 -1.39
N LYS A 135 -18.76 -10.92 -1.32
CA LYS A 135 -19.21 -10.27 -0.09
C LYS A 135 -20.58 -9.62 -0.27
N ASP A 136 -21.26 -9.46 0.85
CA ASP A 136 -22.51 -8.71 1.00
C ASP A 136 -22.29 -7.58 2.03
N CYS A 137 -23.35 -6.87 2.38
CA CYS A 137 -23.31 -5.78 3.36
C CYS A 137 -23.35 -6.25 4.83
N SER A 138 -23.08 -7.53 5.11
CA SER A 138 -22.95 -8.01 6.50
C SER A 138 -21.63 -7.57 7.16
N GLU A 139 -20.58 -7.34 6.36
CA GLU A 139 -19.27 -6.87 6.79
C GLU A 139 -18.95 -5.48 6.23
N ASN A 140 -17.83 -4.89 6.64
CA ASN A 140 -17.39 -3.61 6.10
C ASN A 140 -16.92 -3.79 4.65
N LEU A 141 -17.74 -3.33 3.71
CA LEU A 141 -17.48 -3.38 2.28
C LEU A 141 -17.56 -1.96 1.70
N VAL A 142 -16.58 -1.59 0.90
CA VAL A 142 -16.65 -0.39 0.06
C VAL A 142 -16.79 -0.85 -1.38
N VAL A 143 -17.82 -0.37 -2.06
CA VAL A 143 -18.12 -0.65 -3.45
C VAL A 143 -17.93 0.62 -4.24
N PHE A 144 -17.12 0.57 -5.30
CA PHE A 144 -16.88 1.70 -6.18
C PHE A 144 -17.43 1.43 -7.58
N THR A 145 -18.21 2.37 -8.10
CA THR A 145 -18.72 2.36 -9.48
C THR A 145 -18.35 3.67 -10.18
N GLU A 146 -17.72 3.58 -11.35
CA GLU A 146 -17.44 4.78 -12.15
C GLU A 146 -18.75 5.42 -12.64
N SER A 147 -18.89 6.74 -12.46
CA SER A 147 -20.09 7.51 -12.84
C SER A 147 -19.71 8.95 -13.20
N GLU A 148 -20.59 9.63 -13.94
CA GLU A 148 -20.45 11.08 -14.17
C GLU A 148 -20.87 11.90 -12.93
N GLU A 149 -21.70 11.33 -12.07
CA GLU A 149 -22.15 11.94 -10.83
C GLU A 149 -21.29 11.47 -9.67
N ASN A 150 -20.83 12.41 -8.84
CA ASN A 150 -20.08 12.12 -7.62
C ASN A 150 -21.04 12.01 -6.42
N LEU A 151 -21.15 10.82 -5.85
CA LEU A 151 -22.02 10.51 -4.72
C LEU A 151 -21.38 9.42 -3.85
N ALA A 152 -21.49 9.55 -2.54
CA ALA A 152 -21.21 8.44 -1.64
C ALA A 152 -22.38 8.24 -0.68
N TYR A 153 -22.84 7.00 -0.51
CA TYR A 153 -23.94 6.67 0.39
C TYR A 153 -23.72 5.35 1.10
N GLN A 154 -24.32 5.23 2.27
CA GLN A 154 -24.26 4.02 3.08
C GLN A 154 -25.58 3.24 2.97
N GLN A 155 -25.44 1.91 2.84
CA GLN A 155 -26.54 0.98 3.05
C GLN A 155 -26.01 -0.17 3.92
N GLU A 156 -26.58 -0.32 5.12
CA GLU A 156 -26.12 -1.28 6.14
C GLU A 156 -24.62 -1.08 6.47
N ASN A 157 -23.76 -2.09 6.30
CA ASN A 157 -22.31 -1.95 6.47
C ASN A 157 -21.55 -1.66 5.18
N CYS A 158 -22.25 -1.56 4.04
CA CYS A 158 -21.65 -1.15 2.78
C CYS A 158 -21.59 0.37 2.67
N VAL A 159 -20.52 0.86 2.02
CA VAL A 159 -20.46 2.20 1.46
C VAL A 159 -20.38 2.06 -0.05
N PHE A 160 -21.31 2.68 -0.75
CA PHE A 160 -21.34 2.78 -2.20
C PHE A 160 -20.81 4.14 -2.59
N ILE A 161 -19.82 4.15 -3.47
CA ILE A 161 -19.18 5.35 -4.00
C ILE A 161 -19.36 5.32 -5.51
N GLU A 162 -20.04 6.32 -6.04
CA GLU A 162 -20.27 6.53 -7.46
C GLU A 162 -19.51 7.78 -7.88
N GLY A 163 -18.76 7.70 -8.97
CA GLY A 163 -18.06 8.85 -9.53
C GLY A 163 -16.60 8.60 -9.86
N ASP A 164 -15.75 9.59 -9.57
CA ASP A 164 -14.30 9.54 -9.73
C ASP A 164 -13.56 9.55 -8.37
N LEU A 165 -12.23 9.71 -8.43
CA LEU A 165 -11.37 9.80 -7.24
C LEU A 165 -11.83 10.87 -6.24
N ARG A 166 -12.48 11.94 -6.69
CA ARG A 166 -12.99 13.00 -5.82
C ARG A 166 -14.13 12.51 -4.93
N ALA A 167 -14.98 11.62 -5.42
CA ALA A 167 -16.05 11.01 -4.61
C ALA A 167 -15.46 10.12 -3.51
N VAL A 168 -14.38 9.40 -3.81
CA VAL A 168 -13.64 8.58 -2.85
C VAL A 168 -13.00 9.46 -1.78
N ASP A 169 -12.31 10.51 -2.19
CA ASP A 169 -11.70 11.44 -1.24
C ASP A 169 -12.77 12.11 -0.37
N ALA A 170 -13.90 12.55 -0.94
CA ALA A 170 -15.02 13.11 -0.17
C ALA A 170 -15.54 12.15 0.91
N PHE A 171 -15.68 10.86 0.56
CA PHE A 171 -16.00 9.82 1.53
C PHE A 171 -14.92 9.68 2.61
N LEU A 172 -13.64 9.71 2.24
CA LEU A 172 -12.52 9.60 3.18
C LEU A 172 -12.49 10.78 4.15
N TYR A 173 -12.54 12.03 3.66
CA TYR A 173 -12.62 13.23 4.51
C TYR A 173 -13.76 13.11 5.53
N LYS A 174 -14.96 12.72 5.06
CA LYS A 174 -16.12 12.55 5.92
C LYS A 174 -15.89 11.49 7.00
N THR A 175 -15.27 10.37 6.63
CA THR A 175 -14.96 9.26 7.54
C THR A 175 -13.97 9.67 8.64
N PHE A 176 -13.05 10.58 8.32
CA PHE A 176 -12.10 11.19 9.28
C PHE A 176 -12.69 12.37 10.07
N GLY A 177 -13.96 12.70 9.87
CA GLY A 177 -14.67 13.74 10.63
C GLY A 177 -14.43 15.17 10.14
N GLN A 178 -14.01 15.33 8.88
CA GLN A 178 -13.94 16.62 8.20
C GLN A 178 -15.27 16.95 7.51
#